data_AF-A0A6G3Y0U6-F1
#
_entry.id   AF-A0A6G3Y0U6-F1
#
_cell.length_a   1.000
_cell.length_b   1.000
_cell.length_c   1.000
_cell.angle_alpha   90.00
_cell.angle_beta   90.00
_cell.angle_gamma   90.00
#
_symmetry.space_group_name_H-M   'P 1'
#
loop_
_entity.id
_entity.type
_entity.pdbx_description
1 polymer ?
#
loop_
_entity_poly.entity_id
_entity_poly.type
_entity_poly.pdbx_seq_one_letter_code
_entity_poly.pdbx_strand_id
1 'polypeptide(L)'
;GHLATVGEMRYADVERIAELSARTEDDIASAAQRAVSFLARDDAFDGYHEDVAGLVADAGALETVRDASAVTDRLSAMTEGLATVTDVVAGLEIGDATVRTSILERIAEVLGGANRARATLDARRRELLSKEGRAEFAAEFALLGQAVTGALAASDTPETCDDQLARLLLQLENLESRFAEFDDFLAELSERRTEVYEAFSARKQTLQDERARRAERLAGSAGRVLETIARRVASLADLDAVHTYFASDPMVAKVRRTAEELRELGDPVRAEELDGRLKAARQEAGRALRDRTELYADGGSVIRLGRHRFAVNTQPFDLTLVPVGEKDGKGQGLAFALTGTDYRAPVTDPAFTAARPYWEQLLPSENASVYRAEHLAARLLDEHGAGHLAPLPAPDLAALVR
;
A
#
# COMPACT_ATOMS: atom_id res chain seq x y z
N GLY A 1 31.27 -52.45 -54.75
CA GLY A 1 30.58 -51.17 -54.94
C GLY A 1 30.91 -50.57 -56.30
N HIS A 2 31.95 -49.73 -56.39
CA HIS A 2 32.31 -49.01 -57.62
C HIS A 2 32.58 -49.92 -58.84
N LEU A 3 33.26 -51.06 -58.66
CA LEU A 3 33.50 -52.04 -59.74
C LEU A 3 32.20 -52.59 -60.36
N ALA A 4 31.16 -52.81 -59.54
CA ALA A 4 29.86 -53.26 -60.02
C ALA A 4 29.18 -52.18 -60.88
N THR A 5 29.23 -50.91 -60.44
CA THR A 5 28.70 -49.76 -61.19
C THR A 5 29.39 -49.59 -62.54
N VAL A 6 30.72 -49.77 -62.61
CA VAL A 6 31.47 -49.68 -63.87
C VAL A 6 31.16 -50.87 -64.79
N GLY A 7 30.90 -52.05 -64.23
CA GLY A 7 30.51 -53.25 -64.99
C GLY A 7 29.18 -53.14 -65.74
N GLU A 8 28.27 -52.26 -65.30
CA GLU A 8 26.98 -52.00 -65.96
C GLU A 8 27.09 -51.05 -67.17
N MET A 9 28.25 -50.42 -67.38
CA MET A 9 28.45 -49.45 -68.47
C MET A 9 28.64 -50.13 -69.82
N ARG A 10 28.00 -49.60 -70.85
CA ARG A 10 28.13 -50.10 -72.23
C ARG A 10 29.58 -49.89 -72.72
N TYR A 11 30.19 -50.95 -73.26
CA TYR A 11 31.61 -51.01 -73.71
C TYR A 11 32.68 -51.08 -72.60
N ALA A 12 32.30 -51.38 -71.35
CA ALA A 12 33.27 -51.66 -70.29
C ALA A 12 34.04 -52.97 -70.56
N ASP A 13 35.31 -53.01 -70.13
CA ASP A 13 36.15 -54.21 -70.21
C ASP A 13 35.74 -55.21 -69.12
N VAL A 14 34.82 -56.11 -69.49
CA VAL A 14 34.18 -57.04 -68.57
C VAL A 14 35.18 -58.04 -67.97
N GLU A 15 36.19 -58.46 -68.74
CA GLU A 15 37.24 -59.38 -68.25
C GLU A 15 38.11 -58.69 -67.20
N ARG A 16 38.54 -57.45 -67.46
CA ARG A 16 39.35 -56.70 -66.48
C ARG A 16 38.56 -56.37 -65.21
N ILE A 17 37.27 -56.06 -65.33
CA ILE A 17 36.39 -55.80 -64.18
C ILE A 17 36.17 -57.07 -63.36
N ALA A 18 35.97 -58.22 -64.00
CA ALA A 18 35.86 -59.50 -63.30
C ALA A 18 37.16 -59.85 -62.54
N GLU A 19 38.34 -59.66 -63.16
CA GLU A 19 39.63 -59.87 -62.50
C GLU A 19 39.81 -58.95 -61.28
N LEU A 20 39.51 -57.66 -61.42
CA LEU A 20 39.59 -56.70 -60.32
C LEU A 20 38.58 -57.00 -59.21
N SER A 21 37.39 -57.50 -59.57
CA SER A 21 36.36 -57.87 -58.61
C SER A 21 36.80 -59.09 -57.79
N ALA A 22 37.29 -60.14 -58.45
CA ALA A 22 37.84 -61.32 -57.77
C ALA A 22 39.02 -60.97 -56.86
N ARG A 23 39.96 -60.14 -57.32
CA ARG A 23 41.06 -59.65 -56.48
C ARG A 23 40.58 -58.85 -55.27
N THR A 24 39.56 -58.01 -55.46
CA THR A 24 38.97 -57.23 -54.36
C THR A 24 38.28 -58.15 -53.35
N GLU A 25 37.59 -59.19 -53.80
CA GLU A 25 37.00 -60.22 -52.93
C GLU A 25 38.08 -60.97 -52.15
N ASP A 26 39.17 -61.39 -52.79
CA ASP A 26 40.31 -62.03 -52.14
C ASP A 26 40.97 -61.10 -51.10
N ASP A 27 41.16 -59.83 -51.44
CA ASP A 27 41.71 -58.81 -50.54
C ASP A 27 40.78 -58.58 -49.33
N ILE A 28 39.46 -58.54 -49.53
CA ILE A 28 38.46 -58.44 -48.46
C ILE A 28 38.49 -59.67 -47.57
N ALA A 29 38.51 -60.88 -48.13
CA ALA A 29 38.58 -62.12 -47.37
C ALA A 29 39.88 -62.22 -46.55
N SER A 30 41.00 -61.83 -47.16
CA SER A 30 42.30 -61.76 -46.50
C SER A 30 42.30 -60.73 -45.36
N ALA A 31 41.71 -59.55 -45.57
CA ALA A 31 41.57 -58.52 -44.53
C ALA A 31 40.67 -58.99 -43.39
N ALA A 32 39.55 -59.64 -43.70
CA ALA A 32 38.64 -60.24 -42.73
C ALA A 32 39.34 -61.28 -41.86
N GLN A 33 40.11 -62.19 -42.45
CA GLN A 33 40.86 -63.22 -41.72
C GLN A 33 41.87 -62.60 -40.75
N ARG A 34 42.58 -61.55 -41.17
CA ARG A 34 43.51 -60.81 -40.30
C ARG A 34 42.77 -60.10 -39.17
N ALA A 35 41.62 -59.48 -39.45
CA ALA A 35 40.80 -58.81 -38.45
C ALA A 35 40.27 -59.79 -37.40
N VAL A 36 39.74 -60.95 -37.81
CA VAL A 36 39.30 -62.01 -36.91
C VAL A 36 40.46 -62.53 -36.07
N SER A 37 41.62 -62.77 -36.68
CA SER A 37 42.82 -63.23 -35.96
C SER A 37 43.30 -62.21 -34.91
N PHE A 38 43.17 -60.91 -35.21
CA PHE A 38 43.47 -59.85 -34.27
C PHE A 38 42.47 -59.80 -33.11
N LEU A 39 41.16 -59.81 -33.42
CA LEU A 39 40.09 -59.74 -32.43
C LEU A 39 39.98 -60.99 -31.55
N ALA A 40 40.45 -62.14 -32.05
CA ALA A 40 40.47 -63.40 -31.32
C ALA A 40 41.53 -63.43 -30.21
N ARG A 41 42.52 -62.51 -30.22
CA ARG A 41 43.50 -62.42 -29.14
C ARG A 41 42.82 -62.08 -27.81
N ASP A 42 43.35 -62.61 -26.73
CA ASP A 42 42.82 -62.38 -25.39
C ASP A 42 42.95 -60.90 -24.96
N ASP A 43 43.96 -60.19 -25.47
CA ASP A 43 44.26 -58.79 -25.16
C ASP A 43 43.65 -57.77 -26.15
N ALA A 44 42.85 -58.23 -27.11
CA ALA A 44 42.36 -57.37 -28.20
C ALA A 44 41.45 -56.22 -27.73
N PHE A 45 40.82 -56.37 -26.56
CA PHE A 45 39.87 -55.41 -26.00
C PHE A 45 40.36 -54.73 -24.72
N ASP A 46 41.58 -55.01 -24.24
CA ASP A 46 42.12 -54.45 -23.00
C ASP A 46 42.09 -52.92 -22.99
N GLY A 47 42.45 -52.28 -24.12
CA GLY A 47 42.38 -50.84 -24.27
C GLY A 47 40.95 -50.28 -24.13
N TYR A 48 39.94 -51.01 -24.64
CA TYR A 48 38.54 -50.61 -24.43
C TYR A 48 38.11 -50.78 -22.97
N HIS A 49 38.59 -51.81 -22.27
CA HIS A 49 38.31 -51.97 -20.84
C HIS A 49 38.95 -50.85 -20.01
N GLU A 50 40.18 -50.45 -20.33
CA GLU A 50 40.86 -49.30 -19.71
C GLU A 50 40.12 -47.98 -19.98
N ASP A 51 39.73 -47.73 -21.24
CA ASP A 51 38.97 -46.55 -21.62
C ASP A 51 37.61 -46.48 -20.91
N VAL A 52 36.89 -47.61 -20.83
CA VAL A 52 35.62 -47.70 -20.08
C VAL A 52 35.84 -47.39 -18.59
N ALA A 53 36.89 -47.95 -17.97
CA ALA A 53 37.20 -47.67 -16.57
C ALA A 53 37.52 -46.19 -16.35
N GLY A 54 38.26 -45.57 -17.26
CA GLY A 54 38.51 -44.12 -17.28
C GLY A 54 37.22 -43.32 -17.40
N LEU A 55 36.32 -43.69 -18.31
CA LEU A 55 35.03 -43.03 -18.49
C LEU A 55 34.12 -43.15 -17.26
N VAL A 56 34.15 -44.27 -16.53
CA VAL A 56 33.43 -44.41 -15.25
C VAL A 56 33.99 -43.44 -14.21
N ALA A 57 35.32 -43.33 -14.10
CA ALA A 57 35.97 -42.42 -13.16
C ALA A 57 35.70 -40.95 -13.52
N ASP A 58 35.85 -40.59 -14.80
CA ASP A 58 35.54 -39.26 -15.33
C ASP A 58 34.08 -38.90 -15.04
N ALA A 59 33.14 -39.81 -15.31
CA ALA A 59 31.71 -39.62 -15.04
C ALA A 59 31.43 -39.39 -13.55
N GLY A 60 32.09 -40.10 -12.65
CA GLY A 60 31.94 -39.94 -11.21
C GLY A 60 32.56 -38.66 -10.65
N ALA A 61 33.63 -38.16 -11.28
CA ALA A 61 34.37 -36.98 -10.85
C ALA A 61 33.80 -35.65 -11.38
N LEU A 62 32.74 -35.68 -12.20
CA LEU A 62 32.13 -34.46 -12.73
C LEU A 62 31.70 -33.51 -11.61
N GLU A 63 32.09 -32.24 -11.75
CA GLU A 63 31.71 -31.15 -10.84
C GLU A 63 30.55 -30.31 -11.36
N THR A 64 30.38 -30.25 -12.68
CA THR A 64 29.30 -29.46 -13.31
C THR A 64 28.54 -30.23 -14.38
N VAL A 65 27.26 -29.89 -14.60
CA VAL A 65 26.44 -30.48 -15.66
C VAL A 65 27.03 -30.21 -17.05
N ARG A 66 27.67 -29.06 -17.23
CA ARG A 66 28.29 -28.66 -18.51
C ARG A 66 29.38 -29.63 -18.95
N ASP A 67 30.14 -30.17 -18.00
CA ASP A 67 31.27 -31.05 -18.29
C ASP A 67 30.82 -32.48 -18.64
N ALA A 68 29.54 -32.83 -18.40
CA ALA A 68 28.97 -34.13 -18.73
C ALA A 68 28.87 -34.40 -20.25
N SER A 69 28.83 -33.35 -21.09
CA SER A 69 28.71 -33.52 -22.55
C SER A 69 29.93 -34.21 -23.14
N ALA A 70 31.15 -33.84 -22.72
CA ALA A 70 32.38 -34.43 -23.21
C ALA A 70 32.47 -35.93 -22.92
N VAL A 71 32.03 -36.34 -21.72
CA VAL A 71 31.96 -37.77 -21.35
C VAL A 71 30.87 -38.49 -22.15
N THR A 72 29.72 -37.84 -22.38
CA THR A 72 28.61 -38.36 -23.21
C THR A 72 29.04 -38.62 -24.65
N ASP A 73 29.81 -37.70 -25.24
CA ASP A 73 30.27 -37.78 -26.63
C ASP A 73 31.29 -38.93 -26.78
N ARG A 74 32.25 -39.04 -25.85
CA ARG A 74 33.22 -40.15 -25.83
C ARG A 74 32.54 -41.51 -25.68
N LEU A 75 31.55 -41.61 -24.79
CA LEU A 75 30.76 -42.83 -24.60
C LEU A 75 30.00 -43.20 -25.87
N SER A 76 29.36 -42.21 -26.52
CA SER A 76 28.60 -42.43 -27.75
C SER A 76 29.50 -42.91 -28.88
N ALA A 77 30.63 -42.24 -29.11
CA ALA A 77 31.62 -42.63 -30.12
C ALA A 77 32.16 -44.05 -29.88
N MET A 78 32.46 -44.42 -28.64
CA MET A 78 32.88 -45.77 -28.29
C MET A 78 31.78 -46.81 -28.60
N THR A 79 30.54 -46.56 -28.19
CA THR A 79 29.43 -47.49 -28.46
C THR A 79 29.13 -47.63 -29.95
N GLU A 80 29.22 -46.56 -30.73
CA GLU A 80 29.06 -46.59 -32.19
C GLU A 80 30.20 -47.37 -32.88
N GLY A 81 31.44 -47.17 -32.43
CA GLY A 81 32.60 -47.92 -32.89
C GLY A 81 32.45 -49.43 -32.62
N LEU A 82 32.06 -49.79 -31.39
CA LEU A 82 31.82 -51.19 -31.02
C LEU A 82 30.63 -51.81 -31.77
N ALA A 83 29.56 -51.05 -32.02
CA ALA A 83 28.45 -51.51 -32.85
C ALA A 83 28.92 -51.83 -34.28
N THR A 84 29.73 -50.95 -34.87
CA THR A 84 30.31 -51.18 -36.21
C THR A 84 31.17 -52.44 -36.24
N VAL A 85 32.01 -52.67 -35.22
CA VAL A 85 32.82 -53.89 -35.11
C VAL A 85 31.93 -55.13 -34.94
N THR A 86 30.86 -55.03 -34.14
CA THR A 86 29.89 -56.12 -33.94
C THR A 86 29.22 -56.51 -35.25
N ASP A 87 28.74 -55.53 -36.02
CA ASP A 87 28.08 -55.75 -37.31
C ASP A 87 29.02 -56.41 -38.33
N VAL A 88 30.28 -55.94 -38.39
CA VAL A 88 31.30 -56.54 -39.25
C VAL A 88 31.59 -57.98 -38.84
N VAL A 89 31.80 -58.27 -37.55
CA VAL A 89 32.07 -59.63 -37.05
C VAL A 89 30.88 -60.57 -37.27
N ALA A 90 29.65 -60.06 -37.15
CA ALA A 90 28.44 -60.84 -37.40
C ALA A 90 28.24 -61.17 -38.89
N GLY A 91 28.65 -60.28 -39.81
CA GLY A 91 28.51 -60.43 -41.25
C GLY A 91 29.61 -61.24 -41.94
N LEU A 92 30.71 -61.57 -41.25
CA LEU A 92 31.78 -62.40 -41.80
C LEU A 92 31.39 -63.88 -41.84
N GLU A 93 31.33 -64.46 -43.03
CA GLU A 93 31.14 -65.91 -43.27
C GLU A 93 32.44 -66.73 -43.11
N ILE A 94 33.52 -66.09 -42.64
CA ILE A 94 34.88 -66.62 -42.67
C ILE A 94 35.34 -66.83 -41.21
N GLY A 95 35.07 -68.00 -40.64
CA GLY A 95 35.59 -68.34 -39.30
C GLY A 95 34.89 -69.51 -38.61
N ASP A 96 35.61 -70.12 -37.66
CA ASP A 96 35.06 -71.08 -36.70
C ASP A 96 34.00 -70.39 -35.83
N ALA A 97 32.79 -70.98 -35.75
CA ALA A 97 31.68 -70.46 -34.98
C ALA A 97 32.06 -70.21 -33.50
N THR A 98 33.01 -70.99 -32.96
CA THR A 98 33.51 -70.81 -31.59
C THR A 98 34.34 -69.53 -31.43
N VAL A 99 35.20 -69.19 -32.40
CA VAL A 99 35.99 -67.94 -32.38
C VAL A 99 35.08 -66.72 -32.53
N ARG A 100 34.07 -66.81 -33.41
CA ARG A 100 33.09 -65.73 -33.53
C ARG A 100 32.34 -65.48 -32.22
N THR A 101 31.95 -66.56 -31.54
CA THR A 101 31.25 -66.48 -30.25
C THR A 101 32.11 -65.81 -29.19
N SER A 102 33.39 -66.19 -29.07
CA SER A 102 34.28 -65.58 -28.06
C SER A 102 34.53 -64.09 -28.31
N ILE A 103 34.65 -63.66 -29.57
CA ILE A 103 34.77 -62.24 -29.91
C ILE A 103 33.49 -61.48 -29.50
N LEU A 104 32.31 -62.01 -29.83
CA LEU A 104 31.03 -61.38 -29.46
C LEU A 104 30.84 -61.30 -27.94
N GLU A 105 31.28 -62.29 -27.18
CA GLU A 105 31.26 -62.27 -25.71
C GLU A 105 32.15 -61.15 -25.14
N ARG A 106 33.36 -60.96 -25.68
CA ARG A 106 34.27 -59.87 -25.27
C ARG A 106 33.71 -58.49 -25.60
N ILE A 107 33.15 -58.33 -26.81
CA ILE A 107 32.45 -57.09 -27.18
C ILE A 107 31.28 -56.84 -26.21
N ALA A 108 30.49 -57.86 -25.90
CA ALA A 108 29.37 -57.73 -24.96
C ALA A 108 29.83 -57.32 -23.56
N GLU A 109 31.00 -57.78 -23.10
CA GLU A 109 31.60 -57.37 -21.83
C GLU A 109 31.98 -55.88 -21.83
N VAL A 110 32.65 -55.41 -22.89
CA VAL A 110 32.99 -53.99 -23.07
C VAL A 110 31.72 -53.13 -23.13
N LEU A 111 30.72 -53.54 -23.91
CA LEU A 111 29.42 -52.85 -23.99
C LEU A 111 28.69 -52.81 -22.64
N GLY A 112 28.78 -53.90 -21.86
CA GLY A 112 28.29 -53.94 -20.49
C GLY A 112 29.00 -52.91 -19.60
N GLY A 113 30.31 -52.74 -19.77
CA GLY A 113 31.10 -51.69 -19.13
C GLY A 113 30.69 -50.28 -19.55
N ALA A 114 30.53 -50.03 -20.85
CA ALA A 114 30.05 -48.74 -21.37
C ALA A 114 28.65 -48.40 -20.82
N ASN A 115 27.75 -49.37 -20.72
CA ASN A 115 26.43 -49.17 -20.10
C ASN A 115 26.53 -48.80 -18.62
N ARG A 116 27.48 -49.38 -17.87
CA ARG A 116 27.75 -48.95 -16.48
C ARG A 116 28.27 -47.52 -16.40
N ALA A 117 29.16 -47.13 -17.31
CA ALA A 117 29.65 -45.75 -17.40
C ALA A 117 28.51 -44.78 -17.72
N ARG A 118 27.61 -45.13 -18.65
CA ARG A 118 26.41 -44.35 -18.98
C ARG A 118 25.48 -44.20 -17.77
N ALA A 119 25.21 -45.29 -17.05
CA ALA A 119 24.37 -45.24 -15.84
C ALA A 119 25.00 -44.36 -14.74
N THR A 120 26.32 -44.41 -14.57
CA THR A 120 27.06 -43.57 -13.62
C THR A 120 26.97 -42.10 -14.01
N LEU A 121 27.18 -41.80 -15.29
CA LEU A 121 27.07 -40.46 -15.85
C LEU A 121 25.66 -39.89 -15.67
N ASP A 122 24.63 -40.66 -15.99
CA ASP A 122 23.23 -40.24 -15.84
C ASP A 122 22.86 -39.97 -14.38
N ALA A 123 23.32 -40.84 -13.46
CA ALA A 123 23.12 -40.63 -12.03
C ALA A 123 23.82 -39.36 -11.54
N ARG A 124 25.09 -39.16 -11.91
CA ARG A 124 25.86 -37.97 -11.53
C ARG A 124 25.27 -36.69 -12.12
N ARG A 125 24.83 -36.73 -13.38
CA ARG A 125 24.18 -35.59 -14.05
C ARG A 125 22.90 -35.17 -13.34
N ARG A 126 22.05 -36.11 -12.91
CA ARG A 126 20.83 -35.80 -12.14
C ARG A 126 21.16 -35.18 -10.78
N GLU A 127 22.18 -35.69 -10.09
CA GLU A 127 22.65 -35.13 -8.83
C GLU A 127 23.13 -33.68 -9.00
N LEU A 128 23.96 -33.43 -10.02
CA LEU A 128 24.49 -32.10 -10.32
C LEU A 128 23.38 -31.13 -10.74
N LEU A 129 22.46 -31.54 -11.62
CA LEU A 129 21.29 -30.74 -12.00
C LEU A 129 20.44 -30.33 -10.79
N SER A 130 20.19 -31.27 -9.87
CA SER A 130 19.44 -30.97 -8.65
C SER A 130 20.20 -29.99 -7.74
N LYS A 131 21.51 -30.16 -7.57
CA LYS A 131 22.34 -29.30 -6.72
C LYS A 131 22.48 -27.89 -7.30
N GLU A 132 22.80 -27.79 -8.58
CA GLU A 132 22.95 -26.52 -9.30
C GLU A 132 21.61 -25.77 -9.34
N GLY A 133 20.52 -26.47 -9.72
CA GLY A 133 19.17 -25.89 -9.75
C GLY A 133 18.73 -25.36 -8.38
N ARG A 134 19.01 -26.07 -7.28
CA ARG A 134 18.76 -25.57 -5.91
C ARG A 134 19.56 -24.31 -5.57
N ALA A 135 20.84 -24.27 -5.95
CA ALA A 135 21.68 -23.11 -5.67
C ALA A 135 21.24 -21.88 -6.48
N GLU A 136 20.92 -22.08 -7.75
CA GLU A 136 20.40 -21.04 -8.64
C GLU A 136 19.04 -20.52 -8.16
N PHE A 137 18.12 -21.43 -7.81
CA PHE A 137 16.81 -21.07 -7.25
C PHE A 137 16.96 -20.26 -5.96
N ALA A 138 17.81 -20.70 -5.01
CA ALA A 138 18.03 -19.97 -3.77
C ALA A 138 18.54 -18.54 -3.99
N ALA A 139 19.44 -18.34 -4.98
CA ALA A 139 19.95 -17.02 -5.32
C ALA A 139 18.86 -16.13 -5.95
N GLU A 140 18.12 -16.65 -6.93
CA GLU A 140 17.04 -15.92 -7.61
C GLU A 140 15.88 -15.59 -6.66
N PHE A 141 15.52 -16.54 -5.78
CA PHE A 141 14.48 -16.35 -4.78
C PHE A 141 14.88 -15.29 -3.74
N ALA A 142 16.16 -15.25 -3.34
CA ALA A 142 16.68 -14.20 -2.47
C ALA A 142 16.62 -12.81 -3.14
N LEU A 143 16.96 -12.72 -4.43
CA LEU A 143 16.86 -11.49 -5.22
C LEU A 143 15.40 -11.03 -5.36
N LEU A 144 14.46 -11.96 -5.59
CA LEU A 144 13.03 -11.65 -5.58
C LEU A 144 12.61 -11.10 -4.22
N GLY A 145 13.06 -11.69 -3.12
CA GLY A 145 12.84 -11.19 -1.77
C GLY A 145 13.24 -9.73 -1.62
N GLN A 146 14.45 -9.38 -2.06
CA GLN A 146 14.94 -8.00 -2.04
C GLN A 146 14.14 -7.06 -2.94
N ALA A 147 13.77 -7.53 -4.14
CA ALA A 147 12.94 -6.76 -5.08
C ALA A 147 11.57 -6.41 -4.48
N VAL A 148 10.92 -7.38 -3.81
CA VAL A 148 9.65 -7.16 -3.10
C VAL A 148 9.80 -6.11 -2.01
N THR A 149 10.83 -6.22 -1.16
CA THR A 149 11.08 -5.24 -0.10
C THR A 149 11.34 -3.84 -0.66
N GLY A 150 12.17 -3.73 -1.70
CA GLY A 150 12.48 -2.44 -2.35
C GLY A 150 11.25 -1.82 -3.01
N ALA A 151 10.43 -2.64 -3.68
CA ALA A 151 9.22 -2.19 -4.33
C ALA A 151 8.17 -1.69 -3.33
N LEU A 152 7.93 -2.42 -2.22
CA LEU A 152 7.04 -1.97 -1.15
C LEU A 152 7.48 -0.64 -0.53
N ALA A 153 8.79 -0.43 -0.37
CA ALA A 153 9.35 0.81 0.15
C ALA A 153 9.21 1.99 -0.84
N ALA A 154 9.23 1.71 -2.14
CA ALA A 154 9.06 2.70 -3.20
C ALA A 154 7.58 3.02 -3.51
N SER A 155 6.62 2.22 -3.03
CA SER A 155 5.20 2.48 -3.21
C SER A 155 4.68 3.51 -2.20
N ASP A 156 4.52 4.73 -2.67
CA ASP A 156 4.02 5.91 -1.93
C ASP A 156 2.57 6.28 -2.29
N THR A 157 2.00 5.66 -3.31
CA THR A 157 0.62 5.85 -3.75
C THR A 157 -0.08 4.50 -4.00
N PRO A 158 -1.42 4.42 -3.86
CA PRO A 158 -2.18 3.23 -4.26
C PRO A 158 -1.93 2.81 -5.71
N GLU A 159 -1.70 3.76 -6.59
CA GLU A 159 -1.43 3.51 -8.01
C GLU A 159 -0.03 2.89 -8.22
N THR A 160 0.99 3.41 -7.52
CA THR A 160 2.35 2.81 -7.58
C THR A 160 2.43 1.43 -6.91
N CYS A 161 1.55 1.12 -5.95
CA CYS A 161 1.39 -0.25 -5.45
C CYS A 161 0.98 -1.22 -6.57
N ASP A 162 0.00 -0.84 -7.40
CA ASP A 162 -0.51 -1.69 -8.47
C ASP A 162 0.56 -1.91 -9.56
N ASP A 163 1.28 -0.85 -9.96
CA ASP A 163 2.34 -0.93 -10.95
C ASP A 163 3.50 -1.83 -10.51
N GLN A 164 3.94 -1.69 -9.26
CA GLN A 164 5.00 -2.52 -8.68
C GLN A 164 4.58 -3.98 -8.54
N LEU A 165 3.34 -4.23 -8.09
CA LEU A 165 2.79 -5.57 -7.99
C LEU A 165 2.77 -6.26 -9.36
N ALA A 166 2.27 -5.58 -10.40
CA ALA A 166 2.24 -6.14 -11.76
C ALA A 166 3.64 -6.54 -12.26
N ARG A 167 4.66 -5.71 -12.00
CA ARG A 167 6.05 -6.00 -12.36
C ARG A 167 6.61 -7.22 -11.62
N LEU A 168 6.33 -7.36 -10.32
CA LEU A 168 6.78 -8.48 -9.51
C LEU A 168 6.08 -9.79 -9.88
N LEU A 169 4.78 -9.73 -10.24
CA LEU A 169 4.05 -10.89 -10.73
C LEU A 169 4.63 -11.43 -12.05
N LEU A 170 5.05 -10.55 -12.95
CA LEU A 170 5.75 -10.96 -14.18
C LEU A 170 7.11 -11.60 -13.86
N GLN A 171 7.85 -11.07 -12.88
CA GLN A 171 9.13 -11.67 -12.45
C GLN A 171 8.92 -13.06 -11.85
N LEU A 172 7.87 -13.25 -11.04
CA LEU A 172 7.47 -14.55 -10.50
C LEU A 172 7.12 -15.54 -11.63
N GLU A 173 6.33 -15.14 -12.62
CA GLU A 173 5.98 -15.98 -13.77
C GLU A 173 7.22 -16.43 -14.56
N ASN A 174 8.18 -15.53 -14.77
CA ASN A 174 9.46 -15.88 -15.40
C ASN A 174 10.26 -16.91 -14.59
N LEU A 175 10.25 -16.81 -13.25
CA LEU A 175 10.89 -17.80 -12.38
C LEU A 175 10.17 -19.15 -12.45
N GLU A 176 8.85 -19.17 -12.44
CA GLU A 176 8.07 -20.41 -12.60
C GLU A 176 8.37 -21.10 -13.93
N SER A 177 8.47 -20.35 -15.02
CA SER A 177 8.84 -20.92 -16.32
C SER A 177 10.27 -21.47 -16.33
N ARG A 178 11.22 -20.82 -15.66
CA ARG A 178 12.63 -21.25 -15.59
C ARG A 178 12.81 -22.52 -14.75
N PHE A 179 12.03 -22.67 -13.68
CA PHE A 179 12.11 -23.78 -12.73
C PHE A 179 10.97 -24.80 -12.87
N ALA A 180 10.35 -24.89 -14.04
CA ALA A 180 9.17 -25.73 -14.30
C ALA A 180 9.37 -27.23 -14.07
N GLU A 181 10.61 -27.71 -14.02
CA GLU A 181 10.96 -29.12 -13.79
C GLU A 181 11.04 -29.50 -12.30
N PHE A 182 10.87 -28.54 -11.38
CA PHE A 182 11.03 -28.74 -9.93
C PHE A 182 9.76 -28.37 -9.17
N ASP A 183 8.90 -29.36 -8.91
CA ASP A 183 7.60 -29.16 -8.22
C ASP A 183 7.73 -28.44 -6.87
N ASP A 184 8.77 -28.75 -6.09
CA ASP A 184 9.02 -28.10 -4.78
C ASP A 184 9.26 -26.58 -4.93
N PHE A 185 9.98 -26.16 -5.98
CA PHE A 185 10.24 -24.74 -6.24
C PHE A 185 8.98 -24.01 -6.71
N LEU A 186 8.14 -24.69 -7.51
CA LEU A 186 6.86 -24.14 -7.94
C LEU A 186 5.92 -23.92 -6.75
N ALA A 187 5.94 -24.82 -5.76
CA ALA A 187 5.19 -24.64 -4.52
C ALA A 187 5.66 -23.38 -3.75
N GLU A 188 6.97 -23.21 -3.56
CA GLU A 188 7.54 -22.02 -2.90
C GLU A 188 7.22 -20.72 -3.66
N LEU A 189 7.29 -20.71 -4.99
CA LEU A 189 6.93 -19.54 -5.81
C LEU A 189 5.45 -19.20 -5.72
N SER A 190 4.58 -20.20 -5.63
CA SER A 190 3.13 -20.01 -5.47
C SER A 190 2.77 -19.41 -4.10
N GLU A 191 3.41 -19.90 -3.04
CA GLU A 191 3.31 -19.30 -1.71
C GLU A 191 3.79 -17.85 -1.75
N ARG A 192 4.96 -17.61 -2.33
CA ARG A 192 5.53 -16.27 -2.45
C ARG A 192 4.66 -15.31 -3.26
N ARG A 193 4.00 -15.77 -4.33
CA ARG A 193 3.02 -14.98 -5.09
C ARG A 193 1.89 -14.50 -4.19
N THR A 194 1.35 -15.40 -3.36
CA THR A 194 0.26 -15.08 -2.43
C THR A 194 0.71 -14.03 -1.42
N GLU A 195 1.87 -14.22 -0.80
CA GLU A 195 2.45 -13.25 0.14
C GLU A 195 2.65 -11.86 -0.47
N VAL A 196 3.18 -11.82 -1.70
CA VAL A 196 3.39 -10.56 -2.42
C VAL A 196 2.05 -9.85 -2.67
N TYR A 197 1.05 -10.57 -3.13
CA TYR A 197 -0.29 -10.01 -3.36
C TYR A 197 -0.90 -9.44 -2.08
N GLU A 198 -0.84 -10.19 -0.97
CA GLU A 198 -1.35 -9.76 0.32
C GLU A 198 -0.60 -8.52 0.85
N ALA A 199 0.72 -8.51 0.77
CA ALA A 199 1.54 -7.39 1.22
C ALA A 199 1.23 -6.09 0.45
N PHE A 200 1.13 -6.17 -0.88
CA PHE A 200 0.78 -5.01 -1.70
C PHE A 200 -0.68 -4.55 -1.47
N SER A 201 -1.60 -5.50 -1.28
CA SER A 201 -3.00 -5.17 -0.95
C SER A 201 -3.11 -4.45 0.39
N ALA A 202 -2.41 -4.91 1.42
CA ALA A 202 -2.38 -4.26 2.73
C ALA A 202 -1.72 -2.88 2.68
N ARG A 203 -0.62 -2.74 1.94
CA ARG A 203 0.06 -1.45 1.72
C ARG A 203 -0.85 -0.46 1.00
N LYS A 204 -1.52 -0.89 -0.07
CA LYS A 204 -2.48 -0.09 -0.82
C LYS A 204 -3.62 0.38 0.05
N GLN A 205 -4.22 -0.51 0.84
CA GLN A 205 -5.29 -0.16 1.77
C GLN A 205 -4.83 0.90 2.78
N THR A 206 -3.64 0.74 3.34
CA THR A 206 -3.06 1.71 4.29
C THR A 206 -2.93 3.10 3.65
N LEU A 207 -2.41 3.18 2.41
CA LEU A 207 -2.26 4.44 1.69
C LEU A 207 -3.61 5.07 1.33
N GLN A 208 -4.62 4.26 0.98
CA GLN A 208 -5.98 4.72 0.73
C GLN A 208 -6.61 5.31 2.00
N ASP A 209 -6.46 4.65 3.14
CA ASP A 209 -6.96 5.13 4.43
C ASP A 209 -6.28 6.44 4.85
N GLU A 210 -4.97 6.55 4.65
CA GLU A 210 -4.20 7.78 4.91
C GLU A 210 -4.67 8.93 4.02
N ARG A 211 -4.86 8.68 2.72
CA ARG A 211 -5.39 9.64 1.73
C ARG A 211 -6.79 10.11 2.13
N ALA A 212 -7.69 9.17 2.49
CA ALA A 212 -9.05 9.48 2.92
C ALA A 212 -9.09 10.32 4.20
N ARG A 213 -8.32 9.94 5.22
CA ARG A 213 -8.20 10.71 6.48
C ARG A 213 -7.64 12.12 6.25
N ARG A 214 -6.68 12.26 5.33
CA ARG A 214 -6.14 13.58 4.95
C ARG A 214 -7.22 14.44 4.29
N ALA A 215 -7.97 13.89 3.33
CA ALA A 215 -9.06 14.59 2.68
C ALA A 215 -10.14 15.03 3.70
N GLU A 216 -10.51 14.16 4.64
CA GLU A 216 -11.47 14.49 5.70
C GLU A 216 -10.99 15.64 6.60
N ARG A 217 -9.73 15.63 7.04
CA ARG A 217 -9.15 16.73 7.83
C ARG A 217 -9.15 18.05 7.07
N LEU A 218 -8.82 18.02 5.77
CA LEU A 218 -8.85 19.19 4.90
C LEU A 218 -10.27 19.74 4.75
N ALA A 219 -11.24 18.88 4.43
CA ALA A 219 -12.65 19.26 4.29
C ALA A 219 -13.21 19.83 5.60
N GLY A 220 -12.95 19.18 6.74
CA GLY A 220 -13.37 19.68 8.06
C GLY A 220 -12.74 21.03 8.42
N SER A 221 -11.47 21.25 8.07
CA SER A 221 -10.82 22.55 8.24
C SER A 221 -11.43 23.62 7.35
N ALA A 222 -11.69 23.32 6.08
CA ALA A 222 -12.32 24.25 5.15
C ALA A 222 -13.76 24.59 5.57
N GLY A 223 -14.51 23.62 6.12
CA GLY A 223 -15.84 23.84 6.67
C GLY A 223 -15.88 24.89 7.78
N ARG A 224 -14.94 24.85 8.74
CA ARG A 224 -14.83 25.87 9.80
C ARG A 224 -14.47 27.27 9.25
N VAL A 225 -13.62 27.31 8.23
CA VAL A 225 -13.29 28.57 7.54
C VAL A 225 -14.52 29.11 6.81
N LEU A 226 -15.31 28.26 6.16
CA LEU A 226 -16.57 28.62 5.52
C LEU A 226 -17.60 29.19 6.50
N GLU A 227 -17.73 28.62 7.71
CA GLU A 227 -18.58 29.19 8.75
C GLU A 227 -18.13 30.60 9.18
N THR A 228 -16.81 30.79 9.29
CA THR A 228 -16.23 32.09 9.63
C THR A 228 -16.47 33.10 8.51
N ILE A 229 -16.29 32.70 7.25
CA ILE A 229 -16.63 33.49 6.06
C ILE A 229 -18.11 33.89 6.11
N ALA A 230 -19.04 32.95 6.34
CA ALA A 230 -20.47 33.23 6.37
C ALA A 230 -20.82 34.30 7.43
N ARG A 231 -20.26 34.19 8.65
CA ARG A 231 -20.45 35.19 9.72
C ARG A 231 -19.85 36.55 9.36
N ARG A 232 -18.63 36.56 8.81
CA ARG A 232 -17.93 37.80 8.44
C ARG A 232 -18.68 38.56 7.36
N VAL A 233 -19.10 37.85 6.31
CA VAL A 233 -19.77 38.47 5.16
C VAL A 233 -21.15 39.02 5.55
N ALA A 234 -21.86 38.40 6.49
CA ALA A 234 -23.14 38.92 7.01
C ALA A 234 -23.02 40.33 7.64
N SER A 235 -21.83 40.69 8.17
CA SER A 235 -21.59 42.00 8.78
C SER A 235 -21.15 43.10 7.80
N LEU A 236 -20.95 42.77 6.52
CA LEU A 236 -20.47 43.74 5.53
C LEU A 236 -21.54 44.78 5.18
N ALA A 237 -21.08 46.00 4.88
CA ALA A 237 -21.91 47.19 4.77
C ALA A 237 -22.58 47.35 3.40
N ASP A 238 -21.91 46.90 2.34
CA ASP A 238 -22.37 47.07 0.95
C ASP A 238 -21.88 45.93 0.04
N LEU A 239 -22.36 45.94 -1.21
CA LEU A 239 -22.12 44.88 -2.18
C LEU A 239 -20.66 44.90 -2.69
N ASP A 240 -20.03 46.07 -2.75
CA ASP A 240 -18.64 46.21 -3.17
C ASP A 240 -17.69 45.60 -2.14
N ALA A 241 -17.99 45.76 -0.84
CA ALA A 241 -17.29 45.10 0.25
C ALA A 241 -17.43 43.57 0.18
N VAL A 242 -18.64 43.06 -0.13
CA VAL A 242 -18.87 41.61 -0.35
C VAL A 242 -18.03 41.10 -1.52
N HIS A 243 -18.05 41.80 -2.66
CA HIS A 243 -17.27 41.41 -3.83
C HIS A 243 -15.76 41.44 -3.57
N THR A 244 -15.27 42.49 -2.91
CA THR A 244 -13.86 42.65 -2.54
C THR A 244 -13.40 41.51 -1.62
N TYR A 245 -14.23 41.16 -0.64
CA TYR A 245 -13.96 40.04 0.28
C TYR A 245 -13.81 38.71 -0.48
N PHE A 246 -14.77 38.33 -1.33
CA PHE A 246 -14.67 37.08 -2.11
C PHE A 246 -13.58 37.09 -3.19
N ALA A 247 -13.12 38.26 -3.62
CA ALA A 247 -12.04 38.38 -4.59
C ALA A 247 -10.66 38.21 -3.96
N SER A 248 -10.44 38.81 -2.78
CA SER A 248 -9.09 39.03 -2.24
C SER A 248 -8.84 38.50 -0.83
N ASP A 249 -9.87 38.11 -0.08
CA ASP A 249 -9.69 37.71 1.32
C ASP A 249 -8.89 36.38 1.45
N PRO A 250 -7.88 36.31 2.34
CA PRO A 250 -7.08 35.12 2.54
C PRO A 250 -7.88 33.87 2.96
N MET A 251 -9.01 34.02 3.67
CA MET A 251 -9.86 32.89 4.06
C MET A 251 -10.54 32.27 2.84
N VAL A 252 -11.00 33.11 1.90
CA VAL A 252 -11.62 32.66 0.65
C VAL A 252 -10.58 31.97 -0.24
N ALA A 253 -9.39 32.56 -0.36
CA ALA A 253 -8.27 31.94 -1.07
C ALA A 253 -7.84 30.60 -0.43
N LYS A 254 -7.88 30.49 0.90
CA LYS A 254 -7.61 29.23 1.60
C LYS A 254 -8.61 28.14 1.25
N VAL A 255 -9.91 28.43 1.22
CA VAL A 255 -10.94 27.45 0.86
C VAL A 255 -10.76 26.95 -0.58
N ARG A 256 -10.47 27.86 -1.53
CA ARG A 256 -10.21 27.49 -2.93
C ARG A 256 -8.99 26.57 -3.07
N ARG A 257 -7.87 26.91 -2.40
CA ARG A 257 -6.68 26.05 -2.36
C ARG A 257 -6.98 24.69 -1.75
N THR A 258 -7.76 24.63 -0.66
CA THR A 258 -8.17 23.35 -0.08
C THR A 258 -9.04 22.52 -1.05
N ALA A 259 -9.89 23.15 -1.85
CA ALA A 259 -10.63 22.46 -2.91
C ALA A 259 -9.69 21.92 -4.01
N GLU A 260 -8.65 22.66 -4.40
CA GLU A 260 -7.61 22.17 -5.32
C GLU A 260 -6.85 20.97 -4.73
N GLU A 261 -6.39 21.06 -3.48
CA GLU A 261 -5.72 19.96 -2.77
C GLU A 261 -6.60 18.70 -2.70
N LEU A 262 -7.92 18.85 -2.48
CA LEU A 262 -8.85 17.72 -2.49
C LEU A 262 -8.96 17.05 -3.86
N ARG A 263 -8.92 17.83 -4.97
CA ARG A 263 -8.88 17.26 -6.33
C ARG A 263 -7.61 16.48 -6.58
N GLU A 264 -6.47 17.03 -6.17
CA GLU A 264 -5.16 16.34 -6.28
C GLU A 264 -5.13 15.04 -5.48
N LEU A 265 -5.84 14.97 -4.36
CA LEU A 265 -6.00 13.75 -3.57
C LEU A 265 -7.03 12.76 -4.13
N GLY A 266 -7.68 13.07 -5.26
CA GLY A 266 -8.69 12.21 -5.88
C GLY A 266 -10.08 12.30 -5.25
N ASP A 267 -10.41 13.41 -4.57
CA ASP A 267 -11.72 13.68 -3.97
C ASP A 267 -12.41 14.91 -4.60
N PRO A 268 -12.83 14.82 -5.89
CA PRO A 268 -13.46 15.92 -6.60
C PRO A 268 -14.83 16.29 -6.01
N VAL A 269 -15.55 15.33 -5.43
CA VAL A 269 -16.89 15.56 -4.87
C VAL A 269 -16.84 16.53 -3.70
N ARG A 270 -15.93 16.31 -2.74
CA ARG A 270 -15.77 17.25 -1.61
C ARG A 270 -15.21 18.59 -2.08
N ALA A 271 -14.33 18.61 -3.09
CA ALA A 271 -13.85 19.86 -3.67
C ALA A 271 -15.01 20.71 -4.26
N GLU A 272 -15.89 20.09 -5.03
CA GLU A 272 -17.08 20.73 -5.59
C GLU A 272 -18.05 21.22 -4.51
N GLU A 273 -18.22 20.46 -3.43
CA GLU A 273 -19.03 20.89 -2.28
C GLU A 273 -18.49 22.19 -1.67
N LEU A 274 -17.16 22.30 -1.47
CA LEU A 274 -16.54 23.50 -0.93
C LEU A 274 -16.76 24.72 -1.84
N ASP A 275 -16.57 24.56 -3.15
CA ASP A 275 -16.82 25.62 -4.13
C ASP A 275 -18.30 26.02 -4.17
N GLY A 276 -19.20 25.05 -4.11
CA GLY A 276 -20.64 25.26 -4.02
C GLY A 276 -21.04 26.05 -2.78
N ARG A 277 -20.50 25.68 -1.61
CA ARG A 277 -20.75 26.38 -0.34
C ARG A 277 -20.17 27.79 -0.34
N LEU A 278 -19.00 28.00 -0.94
CA LEU A 278 -18.41 29.32 -1.10
C LEU A 278 -19.29 30.22 -1.99
N LYS A 279 -19.78 29.68 -3.10
CA LYS A 279 -20.71 30.38 -4.00
C LYS A 279 -22.04 30.69 -3.31
N ALA A 280 -22.59 29.74 -2.56
CA ALA A 280 -23.81 29.92 -1.78
C ALA A 280 -23.64 31.01 -0.73
N ALA A 281 -22.53 31.03 0.01
CA ALA A 281 -22.24 32.08 0.99
C ALA A 281 -22.20 33.48 0.34
N ARG A 282 -21.63 33.61 -0.87
CA ARG A 282 -21.64 34.87 -1.61
C ARG A 282 -23.05 35.31 -2.02
N GLN A 283 -23.86 34.38 -2.51
CA GLN A 283 -25.23 34.68 -2.94
C GLN A 283 -26.11 35.06 -1.75
N GLU A 284 -25.99 34.34 -0.64
CA GLU A 284 -26.76 34.58 0.57
C GLU A 284 -26.42 35.93 1.21
N ALA A 285 -25.14 36.29 1.22
CA ALA A 285 -24.72 37.62 1.64
C ALA A 285 -25.32 38.76 0.80
N GLY A 286 -25.38 38.60 -0.52
CA GLY A 286 -26.00 39.57 -1.41
C GLY A 286 -27.50 39.72 -1.13
N ARG A 287 -28.20 38.61 -0.87
CA ARG A 287 -29.62 38.62 -0.48
C ARG A 287 -29.83 39.28 0.87
N ALA A 288 -29.10 38.87 1.91
CA ALA A 288 -29.22 39.42 3.25
C ALA A 288 -28.90 40.92 3.32
N LEU A 289 -27.94 41.39 2.52
CA LEU A 289 -27.65 42.80 2.38
C LEU A 289 -28.81 43.54 1.71
N ARG A 290 -29.33 43.02 0.60
CA ARG A 290 -30.46 43.60 -0.11
C ARG A 290 -31.69 43.71 0.80
N ASP A 291 -32.03 42.64 1.50
CA ASP A 291 -33.13 42.62 2.45
C ASP A 291 -32.94 43.67 3.55
N ARG A 292 -31.70 43.81 4.08
CA ARG A 292 -31.39 44.84 5.07
C ARG A 292 -31.59 46.25 4.52
N THR A 293 -31.09 46.53 3.31
CA THR A 293 -31.17 47.85 2.68
C THR A 293 -32.59 48.21 2.23
N GLU A 294 -33.38 47.24 1.78
CA GLU A 294 -34.76 47.46 1.33
C GLU A 294 -35.75 47.53 2.50
N LEU A 295 -35.54 46.76 3.56
CA LEU A 295 -36.46 46.69 4.71
C LEU A 295 -36.15 47.70 5.80
N TYR A 296 -34.89 48.00 6.10
CA TYR A 296 -34.54 48.88 7.22
C TYR A 296 -34.25 50.32 6.75
N ALA A 297 -34.91 51.27 7.40
CA ALA A 297 -34.69 52.71 7.25
C ALA A 297 -34.09 53.29 8.55
N ASP A 298 -33.62 54.54 8.48
CA ASP A 298 -33.10 55.30 9.62
C ASP A 298 -32.02 54.55 10.44
N GLY A 299 -31.09 53.87 9.76
CA GLY A 299 -29.97 53.18 10.43
C GLY A 299 -30.35 51.90 11.19
N GLY A 300 -31.52 51.31 10.92
CA GLY A 300 -31.95 50.04 11.51
C GLY A 300 -33.04 50.17 12.58
N SER A 301 -33.42 51.39 12.97
CA SER A 301 -34.45 51.64 13.99
C SER A 301 -35.89 51.59 13.44
N VAL A 302 -36.05 51.47 12.12
CA VAL A 302 -37.36 51.42 11.45
C VAL A 302 -37.38 50.35 10.38
N ILE A 303 -38.38 49.46 10.40
CA ILE A 303 -38.70 48.58 9.26
C ILE A 303 -39.78 49.24 8.41
N ARG A 304 -39.56 49.29 7.09
CA ARG A 304 -40.49 49.81 6.09
C ARG A 304 -41.10 48.66 5.30
N LEU A 305 -42.40 48.44 5.49
CA LEU A 305 -43.20 47.52 4.67
C LEU A 305 -44.17 48.34 3.80
N GLY A 306 -43.76 48.61 2.55
CA GLY A 306 -44.49 49.47 1.63
C GLY A 306 -44.58 50.92 2.14
N ARG A 307 -45.79 51.35 2.51
CA ARG A 307 -46.07 52.69 3.08
C ARG A 307 -45.99 52.74 4.61
N HIS A 308 -45.95 51.58 5.28
CA HIS A 308 -46.01 51.49 6.73
C HIS A 308 -44.60 51.46 7.33
N ARG A 309 -44.42 52.15 8.45
CA ARG A 309 -43.17 52.22 9.20
C ARG A 309 -43.40 51.63 10.58
N PHE A 310 -42.54 50.69 10.98
CA PHE A 310 -42.59 50.04 12.28
C PHE A 310 -41.30 50.36 13.04
N ALA A 311 -41.42 50.88 14.26
CA ALA A 311 -40.27 51.08 15.12
C ALA A 311 -39.70 49.72 15.53
N VAL A 312 -38.38 49.58 15.43
CA VAL A 312 -37.66 48.38 15.86
C VAL A 312 -36.89 48.73 17.12
N ASN A 313 -37.11 47.95 18.17
CA ASN A 313 -36.23 48.01 19.32
C ASN A 313 -34.93 47.26 19.00
N THR A 314 -33.82 47.99 18.98
CA THR A 314 -32.47 47.46 18.70
C THR A 314 -31.67 47.22 19.98
N GLN A 315 -32.23 47.50 21.16
CA GLN A 315 -31.57 47.24 22.44
C GLN A 315 -31.58 45.73 22.75
N PRO A 316 -30.49 45.19 23.34
CA PRO A 316 -30.48 43.82 23.84
C PRO A 316 -31.62 43.57 24.83
N PHE A 317 -32.21 42.38 24.76
CA PHE A 317 -33.20 41.96 25.73
C PHE A 317 -32.50 41.51 27.02
N ASP A 318 -32.83 42.15 28.13
CA ASP A 318 -32.33 41.83 29.46
C ASP A 318 -33.49 41.36 30.34
N LEU A 319 -33.23 40.32 31.13
CA LEU A 319 -34.17 39.83 32.13
C LEU A 319 -33.99 40.64 33.41
N THR A 320 -35.04 41.35 33.83
CA THR A 320 -35.05 42.19 35.02
C THR A 320 -36.15 41.75 35.97
N LEU A 321 -36.00 42.07 37.25
CA LEU A 321 -36.96 41.73 38.29
C LEU A 321 -37.68 43.01 38.70
N VAL A 322 -38.99 43.09 38.46
CA VAL A 322 -39.78 44.32 38.65
C VAL A 322 -40.96 44.06 39.58
N PRO A 323 -41.36 45.04 40.40
CA PRO A 323 -42.55 44.96 41.22
C PRO A 323 -43.83 44.93 40.37
N VAL A 324 -44.79 44.09 40.77
CA VAL A 324 -46.12 43.92 40.17
C VAL A 324 -47.16 43.95 41.29
N GLY A 325 -48.01 44.99 41.30
CA GLY A 325 -49.13 45.14 42.25
C GLY A 325 -49.64 46.58 42.35
N GLU A 326 -50.97 46.74 42.49
CA GLU A 326 -51.70 48.02 42.58
C GLU A 326 -51.54 48.74 43.93
N LYS A 327 -51.80 50.05 43.90
CA LYS A 327 -51.72 51.05 44.98
C LYS A 327 -52.58 50.78 46.24
N ASP A 328 -53.28 49.65 46.35
CA ASP A 328 -54.30 49.40 47.39
C ASP A 328 -53.92 48.31 48.39
N GLY A 329 -52.74 48.44 49.00
CA GLY A 329 -52.46 47.89 50.34
C GLY A 329 -52.48 46.36 50.51
N LYS A 330 -52.57 45.57 49.44
CA LYS A 330 -52.49 44.10 49.49
C LYS A 330 -51.37 43.56 48.59
N GLY A 331 -50.13 43.75 49.07
CA GLY A 331 -48.95 42.95 48.71
C GLY A 331 -48.30 43.24 47.36
N GLN A 332 -47.06 43.76 47.39
CA GLN A 332 -46.18 43.81 46.23
C GLN A 332 -45.75 42.38 45.84
N GLY A 333 -46.09 41.95 44.62
CA GLY A 333 -45.48 40.78 43.97
C GLY A 333 -44.24 41.21 43.16
N LEU A 334 -43.37 40.28 42.81
CA LEU A 334 -42.28 40.51 41.86
C LEU A 334 -42.50 39.64 40.62
N ALA A 335 -42.14 40.18 39.44
CA ALA A 335 -42.17 39.46 38.19
C ALA A 335 -40.86 39.64 37.42
N PHE A 336 -40.49 38.61 36.67
CA PHE A 336 -39.50 38.74 35.62
C PHE A 336 -40.10 39.55 34.47
N ALA A 337 -39.40 40.61 34.07
CA ALA A 337 -39.70 41.43 32.91
C ALA A 337 -38.56 41.33 31.91
N LEU A 338 -38.90 41.14 30.64
CA LEU A 338 -37.94 41.24 29.55
C LEU A 338 -37.94 42.67 29.02
N THR A 339 -36.81 43.37 29.11
CA THR A 339 -36.70 44.78 28.69
C THR A 339 -37.14 44.95 27.24
N GLY A 340 -37.77 46.08 26.91
CA GLY A 340 -38.21 46.31 25.53
C GLY A 340 -39.43 45.48 25.07
N THR A 341 -40.06 44.74 25.97
CA THR A 341 -41.32 44.00 25.72
C THR A 341 -42.31 44.20 26.88
N ASP A 342 -43.58 43.89 26.61
CA ASP A 342 -44.63 43.84 27.64
C ASP A 342 -44.65 42.50 28.41
N TYR A 343 -43.69 41.62 28.16
CA TYR A 343 -43.63 40.32 28.82
C TYR A 343 -43.38 40.49 30.33
N ARG A 344 -44.28 39.92 31.14
CA ARG A 344 -44.17 39.85 32.60
C ARG A 344 -44.55 38.44 33.07
N ALA A 345 -43.64 37.81 33.82
CA ALA A 345 -43.87 36.48 34.41
C ALA A 345 -43.70 36.57 35.93
N PRO A 346 -44.78 36.42 36.73
CA PRO A 346 -44.69 36.43 38.18
C PRO A 346 -43.70 35.40 38.71
N VAL A 347 -42.92 35.77 39.72
CA VAL A 347 -42.04 34.82 40.41
C VAL A 347 -42.89 33.97 41.36
N THR A 348 -43.06 32.68 41.06
CA THR A 348 -43.93 31.76 41.80
C THR A 348 -43.17 30.80 42.72
N ASP A 349 -41.84 30.85 42.73
CA ASP A 349 -41.01 29.98 43.56
C ASP A 349 -41.32 30.23 45.06
N PRO A 350 -41.75 29.19 45.82
CA PRO A 350 -42.03 29.31 47.24
C PRO A 350 -40.82 29.75 48.07
N ALA A 351 -39.60 29.34 47.72
CA ALA A 351 -38.38 29.73 48.42
C ALA A 351 -38.07 31.22 48.24
N PHE A 352 -38.30 31.75 47.02
CA PHE A 352 -38.18 33.17 46.76
C PHE A 352 -39.28 33.98 47.46
N THR A 353 -40.50 33.43 47.49
CA THR A 353 -41.65 34.02 48.21
C THR A 353 -41.40 34.11 49.72
N ALA A 354 -40.66 33.15 50.30
CA ALA A 354 -40.25 33.21 51.71
C ALA A 354 -39.33 34.41 52.02
N ALA A 355 -38.61 34.94 51.02
CA ALA A 355 -37.77 36.13 51.15
C ALA A 355 -38.55 37.46 51.04
N ARG A 356 -39.89 37.41 50.93
CA ARG A 356 -40.76 38.59 50.83
C ARG A 356 -40.52 39.70 51.87
N PRO A 357 -40.19 39.41 53.14
CA PRO A 357 -39.86 40.47 54.11
C PRO A 357 -38.69 41.37 53.69
N TYR A 358 -37.83 40.89 52.78
CA TYR A 358 -36.63 41.60 52.31
C TYR A 358 -36.81 42.24 50.93
N TRP A 359 -37.95 42.08 50.25
CA TRP A 359 -38.12 42.56 48.87
C TRP A 359 -38.06 44.09 48.73
N GLU A 360 -38.45 44.82 49.77
CA GLU A 360 -38.33 46.29 49.83
C GLU A 360 -36.99 46.76 50.41
N GLN A 361 -36.10 45.83 50.80
CA GLN A 361 -34.80 46.16 51.35
C GLN A 361 -33.82 46.50 50.21
N LEU A 362 -33.63 47.79 49.98
CA LEU A 362 -32.73 48.31 48.96
C LEU A 362 -31.25 48.05 49.27
N LEU A 363 -30.89 47.95 50.55
CA LEU A 363 -29.51 47.84 51.02
C LEU A 363 -29.38 46.76 52.09
N PRO A 364 -28.36 45.89 52.04
CA PRO A 364 -28.12 44.90 53.10
C PRO A 364 -27.80 45.51 54.47
N SER A 365 -27.30 46.76 54.51
CA SER A 365 -26.80 47.42 55.72
C SER A 365 -27.89 48.03 56.61
N GLU A 366 -29.05 48.37 56.05
CA GLU A 366 -30.05 49.19 56.73
C GLU A 366 -31.47 48.83 56.30
N ASN A 367 -32.41 48.99 57.23
CA ASN A 367 -33.83 48.81 57.00
C ASN A 367 -34.63 49.65 58.02
N ALA A 368 -35.96 49.51 58.04
CA ALA A 368 -36.81 50.25 58.97
C ALA A 368 -36.52 49.99 60.46
N SER A 369 -35.87 48.87 60.79
CA SER A 369 -35.55 48.46 62.16
C SER A 369 -34.07 48.68 62.53
N VAL A 370 -33.19 48.90 61.55
CA VAL A 370 -31.75 49.10 61.75
C VAL A 370 -31.34 50.36 61.03
N TYR A 371 -31.11 51.42 61.80
CA TYR A 371 -30.68 52.69 61.22
C TYR A 371 -29.23 52.60 60.76
N ARG A 372 -28.90 53.27 59.65
CA ARG A 372 -27.57 53.23 59.05
C ARG A 372 -26.46 53.57 60.04
N ALA A 373 -26.66 54.58 60.89
CA ALA A 373 -25.65 54.96 61.88
C ALA A 373 -25.41 53.86 62.94
N GLU A 374 -26.44 53.08 63.28
CA GLU A 374 -26.31 51.95 64.21
C GLU A 374 -25.52 50.81 63.58
N HIS A 375 -25.80 50.48 62.31
CA HIS A 375 -25.02 49.50 61.56
C HIS A 375 -23.55 49.91 61.44
N LEU A 376 -23.27 51.17 61.10
CA LEU A 376 -21.90 51.69 61.01
C LEU A 376 -21.18 51.68 62.36
N ALA A 377 -21.87 52.07 63.44
CA ALA A 377 -21.32 51.99 64.79
C ALA A 377 -21.01 50.55 65.20
N ALA A 378 -21.93 49.61 64.91
CA ALA A 378 -21.70 48.19 65.16
C ALA A 378 -20.51 47.65 64.37
N ARG A 379 -20.36 48.06 63.10
CA ARG A 379 -19.19 47.69 62.28
C ARG A 379 -17.88 48.22 62.84
N LEU A 380 -17.84 49.48 63.28
CA LEU A 380 -16.65 50.05 63.91
C LEU A 380 -16.32 49.32 65.22
N LEU A 381 -17.34 49.00 66.02
CA LEU A 381 -17.18 48.24 67.26
C LEU A 381 -16.66 46.83 67.03
N ASP A 382 -17.12 46.15 65.97
CA ASP A 382 -16.63 44.83 65.59
C ASP A 382 -15.19 44.89 65.06
N GLU A 383 -14.88 45.88 64.22
CA GLU A 383 -13.56 46.02 63.57
C GLU A 383 -12.46 46.48 64.52
N HIS A 384 -12.77 47.39 65.45
CA HIS A 384 -11.79 48.01 66.34
C HIS A 384 -11.91 47.57 67.80
N GLY A 385 -13.05 47.01 68.21
CA GLY A 385 -13.32 46.62 69.59
C GLY A 385 -13.70 47.81 70.50
N ALA A 386 -14.64 47.57 71.41
CA ALA A 386 -15.12 48.61 72.34
C ALA A 386 -14.00 49.22 73.21
N GLY A 387 -13.01 48.41 73.61
CA GLY A 387 -11.89 48.87 74.43
C GLY A 387 -10.94 49.84 73.72
N HIS A 388 -10.83 49.75 72.39
CA HIS A 388 -10.03 50.68 71.60
C HIS A 388 -10.80 51.97 71.29
N LEU A 389 -12.11 51.86 71.03
CA LEU A 389 -12.94 53.01 70.65
C LEU A 389 -13.33 53.90 71.83
N ALA A 390 -13.60 53.32 73.01
CA ALA A 390 -14.08 54.07 74.19
C ALA A 390 -13.17 55.22 74.66
N PRO A 391 -11.81 55.12 74.63
CA PRO A 391 -10.94 56.22 75.05
C PRO A 391 -10.63 57.24 73.95
N LEU A 392 -11.04 57.01 72.69
CA LEU A 392 -10.70 57.92 71.59
C LEU A 392 -11.53 59.22 71.66
N PRO A 393 -10.90 60.39 71.48
CA PRO A 393 -11.62 61.65 71.39
C PRO A 393 -12.43 61.72 70.08
N ALA A 394 -13.50 62.52 70.09
CA ALA A 394 -14.42 62.69 68.95
C ALA A 394 -13.76 62.90 67.55
N PRO A 395 -12.69 63.71 67.38
CA PRO A 395 -12.03 63.85 66.08
C PRO A 395 -11.37 62.56 65.58
N ASP A 396 -10.83 61.73 66.49
CA ASP A 396 -10.18 60.47 66.13
C ASP A 396 -11.23 59.40 65.79
N LEU A 397 -12.36 59.40 66.49
CA LEU A 397 -13.52 58.56 66.13
C LEU A 397 -14.08 58.94 64.75
N ALA A 398 -14.16 60.24 64.43
CA ALA A 398 -14.62 60.70 63.12
C ALA A 398 -13.67 60.28 61.99
N ALA A 399 -12.36 60.17 62.25
CA ALA A 399 -11.38 59.70 61.28
C ALA A 399 -11.50 58.21 60.93
N LEU A 400 -12.19 57.41 61.77
CA LEU A 400 -12.41 55.98 61.53
C LEU A 400 -13.61 55.70 60.62
N VAL A 401 -14.54 56.65 60.48
CA VAL A 401 -15.67 56.54 59.54
C VAL A 401 -15.16 56.88 58.12
N ARG A 402 -14.99 55.87 57.26
CA ARG A 402 -14.60 56.06 55.85
C ARG A 402 -15.78 56.07 54.89
#